data_AF-A0AAN7B307-F1
#
_entry.id   AF-A0AAN7B307-F1
#
_cell.length_a   1.000
_cell.length_b   1.000
_cell.length_c   1.000
_cell.angle_alpha   90.00
_cell.angle_beta   90.00
_cell.angle_gamma   90.00
#
_symmetry.space_group_name_H-M   'P 1'
#
loop_
_entity.id
_entity.type
_entity.pdbx_description
1 polymer ?
#
loop_
_entity_poly.entity_id
_entity_poly.type
_entity_poly.pdbx_seq_one_letter_code
_entity_poly.pdbx_strand_id
1 'polypeptide(L)'
;MPTSASGVGETLGHTGIRMGRGSTLGLADVRIENGQTGILVQGHQQALFKSIYFYQNTVGMLITGGATFSIANPIFERCGFGVMHTGGSPYIALIDGKSINSGVTFKTTAWPNFLIENFEKDTTSTNIVEGPGTNVLSGRTYIGQYSYGNTVDRNPIYGDMLSTTTGRPSVLTPGVNGWYQYLPAPNYASNPVTDFINIKDPAQNGGPTIKGDTTVDESAALNAILQLAASSNKIAYFPFGMYRVDSTLLIPPGSRIVGEAWVTIVGNGTFFKNSASPRPVVQVGTAGSIGTAQISDMRFTISDVLPGAIIFQVNMAPPSGKPGGVAIWNSLITVGGTRGASALAASCNSDGSNQCKAAYLGIHLSSTSSTYIENVWNWVGDHTAEDFSGGSRIAGKGGVLVQSTQPTWLHALGSEHWWLYQLNLHRAQNVAVTLLQSETNYDQGDNNLQVPPAPWASEVNTATWGDPDFNAICASLSRPKRCRMGFANYINGGGSNIFTYASASWAFFSGPNYQQCAGQYSCQEVIHRVETTPSNFKAFGLCSKDARVVVRLGDGREINAQPDFTGSWSGGGGDVDRYTP
;
A
#
# COMPACT_ATOMS: atom_id res chain seq x y z
N MET A 1 -37.55 16.97 16.41
CA MET A 1 -37.51 16.89 14.94
C MET A 1 -37.16 18.26 14.38
N PRO A 2 -36.03 18.41 13.68
CA PRO A 2 -35.88 19.38 12.62
C PRO A 2 -36.21 18.73 11.27
N THR A 3 -36.79 19.54 10.42
CA THR A 3 -37.47 19.27 9.15
C THR A 3 -36.52 18.90 8.01
N SER A 4 -36.95 17.92 7.21
CA SER A 4 -36.62 17.65 5.79
C SER A 4 -35.33 18.26 5.23
N ALA A 5 -34.25 17.45 5.22
CA ALA A 5 -33.05 17.69 4.44
C ALA A 5 -33.28 17.37 2.94
N SER A 6 -34.11 18.17 2.27
CA SER A 6 -34.15 18.26 0.80
C SER A 6 -33.37 19.50 0.39
N GLY A 7 -32.04 19.40 0.42
CA GLY A 7 -31.18 20.55 0.11
C GLY A 7 -29.70 20.39 0.47
N VAL A 8 -29.19 19.17 0.70
CA VAL A 8 -27.73 18.94 0.83
C VAL A 8 -27.14 18.89 -0.59
N GLY A 9 -27.32 19.98 -1.32
CA GLY A 9 -26.60 20.27 -2.55
C GLY A 9 -25.25 20.87 -2.17
N GLU A 10 -24.21 20.41 -2.84
CA GLU A 10 -22.84 20.90 -2.74
C GLU A 10 -22.81 22.44 -2.67
N THR A 11 -21.97 22.99 -1.78
CA THR A 11 -21.44 24.40 -1.73
C THR A 11 -21.87 25.38 -0.63
N LEU A 12 -22.82 25.12 0.27
CA LEU A 12 -23.28 26.16 1.23
C LEU A 12 -22.81 26.03 2.70
N GLY A 13 -21.72 25.31 3.00
CA GLY A 13 -21.21 25.22 4.38
C GLY A 13 -19.72 24.88 4.51
N HIS A 14 -19.16 25.03 5.72
CA HIS A 14 -17.75 24.74 6.00
C HIS A 14 -17.40 23.27 5.70
N THR A 15 -16.27 23.08 5.01
CA THR A 15 -15.68 21.78 4.73
C THR A 15 -14.27 21.72 5.31
N GLY A 16 -13.93 20.69 6.07
CA GLY A 16 -12.60 20.54 6.66
C GLY A 16 -11.52 20.25 5.62
N ILE A 17 -11.66 19.14 4.89
CA ILE A 17 -10.73 18.72 3.83
C ILE A 17 -11.51 18.50 2.55
N ARG A 18 -11.02 19.06 1.44
CA ARG A 18 -11.60 18.87 0.11
C ARG A 18 -10.60 18.19 -0.82
N MET A 19 -10.98 17.03 -1.35
CA MET A 19 -10.17 16.23 -2.26
C MET A 19 -10.82 16.23 -3.65
N GLY A 20 -10.18 16.92 -4.59
CA GLY A 20 -10.51 16.86 -6.02
C GLY A 20 -9.76 15.71 -6.70
N ARG A 21 -9.29 15.94 -7.94
CA ARG A 21 -8.43 15.02 -8.68
C ARG A 21 -7.10 14.78 -7.95
N GLY A 22 -6.78 13.51 -7.71
CA GLY A 22 -5.48 13.08 -7.19
C GLY A 22 -5.38 11.57 -7.00
N SER A 23 -4.22 11.12 -6.50
CA SER A 23 -3.87 9.71 -6.24
C SER A 23 -3.07 9.65 -4.94
N THR A 24 -3.75 9.52 -3.79
CA THR A 24 -3.10 9.57 -2.47
C THR A 24 -2.99 8.15 -1.91
N LEU A 25 -1.95 7.89 -1.12
CA LEU A 25 -1.87 6.63 -0.38
C LEU A 25 -2.69 6.71 0.91
N GLY A 26 -2.35 7.64 1.81
CA GLY A 26 -3.02 7.77 3.10
C GLY A 26 -3.18 9.21 3.59
N LEU A 27 -4.22 9.41 4.40
CA LEU A 27 -4.49 10.57 5.23
C LEU A 27 -4.85 10.05 6.62
N ALA A 28 -4.11 10.47 7.65
CA ALA A 28 -4.18 9.81 8.95
C ALA A 28 -4.19 10.77 10.14
N ASP A 29 -4.79 10.30 11.25
CA ASP A 29 -4.63 10.85 12.60
C ASP A 29 -5.06 12.32 12.74
N VAL A 30 -6.20 12.68 12.10
CA VAL A 30 -6.79 14.03 12.12
C VAL A 30 -8.11 14.05 12.89
N ARG A 31 -8.34 15.12 13.65
CA ARG A 31 -9.64 15.46 14.23
C ARG A 31 -10.26 16.65 13.50
N ILE A 32 -11.50 16.47 13.01
CA ILE A 32 -12.25 17.48 12.25
C ILE A 32 -13.55 17.75 12.99
N GLU A 33 -13.80 19.02 13.32
CA GLU A 33 -14.92 19.42 14.16
C GLU A 33 -15.88 20.39 13.46
N ASN A 34 -17.17 20.26 13.76
CA ASN A 34 -18.25 21.12 13.30
C ASN A 34 -18.38 21.17 11.76
N GLY A 35 -19.11 22.15 11.24
CA GLY A 35 -19.25 22.37 9.81
C GLY A 35 -20.18 21.38 9.11
N GLN A 36 -20.40 21.63 7.82
CA GLN A 36 -21.29 20.84 6.98
C GLN A 36 -20.67 19.48 6.65
N THR A 37 -19.38 19.48 6.29
CA THR A 37 -18.69 18.28 5.83
C THR A 37 -17.30 18.19 6.46
N GLY A 38 -16.95 17.05 7.06
CA GLY A 38 -15.59 16.81 7.54
C GLY A 38 -14.62 16.68 6.37
N ILE A 39 -14.77 15.61 5.58
CA ILE A 39 -13.99 15.37 4.35
C ILE A 39 -14.93 15.26 3.15
N LEU A 40 -14.71 16.06 2.12
CA LEU A 40 -15.39 16.00 0.83
C LEU A 40 -14.45 15.40 -0.24
N VAL A 41 -14.84 14.26 -0.82
CA VAL A 41 -14.15 13.64 -1.96
C VAL A 41 -14.99 13.83 -3.22
N GLN A 42 -14.48 14.59 -4.19
CA GLN A 42 -15.17 14.91 -5.45
C GLN A 42 -14.68 14.10 -6.64
N GLY A 43 -13.47 13.56 -6.58
CA GLY A 43 -12.94 12.75 -7.66
C GLY A 43 -11.51 12.38 -7.41
N HIS A 44 -11.25 11.42 -6.54
CA HIS A 44 -9.92 10.96 -6.19
C HIS A 44 -9.76 9.49 -6.56
N GLN A 45 -8.59 9.06 -7.04
CA GLN A 45 -8.41 7.67 -7.48
C GLN A 45 -8.56 6.72 -6.29
N GLN A 46 -7.71 6.91 -5.28
CA GLN A 46 -7.79 6.14 -4.04
C GLN A 46 -7.22 6.91 -2.86
N ALA A 47 -7.63 6.54 -1.65
CA ALA A 47 -7.01 6.98 -0.41
C ALA A 47 -7.42 6.09 0.77
N LEU A 48 -6.48 5.84 1.68
CA LEU A 48 -6.77 5.37 3.03
C LEU A 48 -7.01 6.59 3.92
N PHE A 49 -8.13 6.60 4.63
CA PHE A 49 -8.41 7.50 5.74
C PHE A 49 -8.28 6.70 7.04
N LYS A 50 -7.23 6.95 7.83
CA LYS A 50 -6.94 6.17 9.04
C LYS A 50 -7.07 7.03 10.30
N SER A 51 -7.75 6.55 11.33
CA SER A 51 -7.85 7.23 12.64
C SER A 51 -8.43 8.65 12.54
N ILE A 52 -9.46 8.86 11.72
CA ILE A 52 -10.09 10.18 11.58
C ILE A 52 -11.21 10.32 12.61
N TYR A 53 -11.14 11.39 13.41
CA TYR A 53 -12.16 11.74 14.39
C TYR A 53 -13.06 12.85 13.83
N PHE A 54 -14.31 12.50 13.53
CA PHE A 54 -15.36 13.43 13.12
C PHE A 54 -16.22 13.82 14.32
N TYR A 55 -16.29 15.10 14.63
CA TYR A 55 -17.04 15.62 15.78
C TYR A 55 -18.03 16.69 15.35
N GLN A 56 -19.33 16.45 15.55
CA GLN A 56 -20.40 17.43 15.25
C GLN A 56 -20.44 17.91 13.77
N ASN A 57 -19.95 17.12 12.82
CA ASN A 57 -20.14 17.41 11.40
C ASN A 57 -21.58 17.04 10.99
N THR A 58 -22.20 17.80 10.09
CA THR A 58 -23.49 17.35 9.50
C THR A 58 -23.29 16.04 8.72
N VAL A 59 -22.20 15.96 7.96
CA VAL A 59 -21.70 14.75 7.31
C VAL A 59 -20.23 14.59 7.67
N GLY A 60 -19.84 13.45 8.28
CA GLY A 60 -18.43 13.16 8.56
C GLY A 60 -17.62 13.13 7.27
N MET A 61 -17.93 12.18 6.39
CA MET A 61 -17.29 12.04 5.08
C MET A 61 -18.34 12.02 3.95
N LEU A 62 -18.18 12.90 2.97
CA LEU A 62 -19.01 12.98 1.77
C LEU A 62 -18.21 12.54 0.54
N ILE A 63 -18.64 11.47 -0.12
CA ILE A 63 -18.02 10.92 -1.34
C ILE A 63 -18.99 11.14 -2.52
N THR A 64 -18.61 12.02 -3.42
CA THR A 64 -19.40 12.40 -4.61
C THR A 64 -18.78 11.86 -5.91
N GLY A 65 -17.54 11.38 -5.83
CA GLY A 65 -16.84 10.71 -6.92
C GLY A 65 -15.49 10.13 -6.47
N GLY A 66 -14.84 9.39 -7.36
CA GLY A 66 -13.59 8.67 -7.10
C GLY A 66 -13.72 7.17 -7.33
N ALA A 67 -12.68 6.39 -7.02
CA ALA A 67 -12.66 4.96 -7.34
C ALA A 67 -12.60 4.02 -6.12
N THR A 68 -11.65 4.19 -5.20
CA THR A 68 -11.40 3.17 -4.16
C THR A 68 -10.96 3.76 -2.83
N PHE A 69 -11.71 3.52 -1.75
CA PHE A 69 -11.43 4.12 -0.45
C PHE A 69 -11.48 3.11 0.69
N SER A 70 -10.54 3.24 1.62
CA SER A 70 -10.60 2.58 2.93
C SER A 70 -10.70 3.64 4.01
N ILE A 71 -11.61 3.45 4.97
CA ILE A 71 -11.83 4.31 6.13
C ILE A 71 -11.64 3.42 7.36
N ALA A 72 -10.44 3.44 7.91
CA ALA A 72 -10.01 2.56 9.00
C ALA A 72 -9.91 3.32 10.32
N ASN A 73 -10.37 2.73 11.41
CA ASN A 73 -10.40 3.39 12.72
C ASN A 73 -11.12 4.76 12.75
N PRO A 74 -12.28 4.98 12.09
CA PRO A 74 -12.97 6.26 12.22
C PRO A 74 -13.81 6.33 13.49
N ILE A 75 -13.92 7.53 14.05
CA ILE A 75 -14.88 7.86 15.09
C ILE A 75 -15.83 8.93 14.54
N PHE A 76 -17.13 8.61 14.50
CA PHE A 76 -18.18 9.55 14.18
C PHE A 76 -18.93 9.90 15.46
N GLU A 77 -18.61 11.03 16.06
CA GLU A 77 -19.30 11.51 17.26
C GLU A 77 -20.22 12.69 16.93
N ARG A 78 -21.50 12.56 17.31
CA ARG A 78 -22.55 13.58 17.12
C ARG A 78 -22.69 14.05 15.67
N CYS A 79 -22.41 13.16 14.71
CA CYS A 79 -22.54 13.45 13.29
C CYS A 79 -23.96 13.17 12.80
N GLY A 80 -24.46 13.96 11.84
CA GLY A 80 -25.74 13.67 11.18
C GLY A 80 -25.68 12.38 10.37
N PHE A 81 -24.63 12.26 9.55
CA PHE A 81 -24.26 11.05 8.81
C PHE A 81 -22.78 10.75 9.05
N GLY A 82 -22.41 9.48 9.21
CA GLY A 82 -21.00 9.07 9.26
C GLY A 82 -20.33 9.25 7.90
N VAL A 83 -20.71 8.37 6.96
CA VAL A 83 -20.33 8.43 5.55
C VAL A 83 -21.58 8.63 4.70
N MET A 84 -21.53 9.59 3.77
CA MET A 84 -22.55 9.81 2.75
C MET A 84 -21.92 9.69 1.36
N HIS A 85 -22.51 8.87 0.50
CA HIS A 85 -22.07 8.64 -0.87
C HIS A 85 -23.18 9.01 -1.85
N THR A 86 -22.86 9.81 -2.88
CA THR A 86 -23.88 10.35 -3.78
C THR A 86 -23.58 10.21 -5.27
N GLY A 87 -22.41 9.70 -5.67
CA GLY A 87 -22.04 9.65 -7.08
C GLY A 87 -20.90 8.68 -7.40
N GLY A 88 -20.99 8.08 -8.58
CA GLY A 88 -20.08 7.03 -9.03
C GLY A 88 -20.45 5.64 -8.49
N SER A 89 -19.54 4.69 -8.73
CA SER A 89 -19.61 3.31 -8.24
C SER A 89 -18.28 2.90 -7.61
N PRO A 90 -17.76 3.66 -6.62
CA PRO A 90 -16.50 3.32 -5.96
C PRO A 90 -16.63 2.03 -5.15
N TYR A 91 -15.48 1.47 -4.77
CA TYR A 91 -15.38 0.59 -3.61
C TYR A 91 -15.11 1.42 -2.35
N ILE A 92 -15.85 1.17 -1.26
CA ILE A 92 -15.67 1.86 0.03
C ILE A 92 -15.64 0.85 1.19
N ALA A 93 -14.51 0.74 1.89
CA ALA A 93 -14.42 -0.02 3.13
C ALA A 93 -14.49 0.88 4.36
N LEU A 94 -15.29 0.51 5.36
CA LEU A 94 -15.37 1.10 6.68
C LEU A 94 -15.00 0.04 7.72
N ILE A 95 -13.84 0.20 8.36
CA ILE A 95 -13.21 -0.85 9.18
C ILE A 95 -12.89 -0.33 10.58
N ASP A 96 -13.21 -1.12 11.60
CA ASP A 96 -12.81 -0.88 13.00
C ASP A 96 -13.27 0.49 13.53
N GLY A 97 -14.54 0.83 13.35
CA GLY A 97 -15.05 2.17 13.61
C GLY A 97 -16.07 2.27 14.74
N LYS A 98 -16.34 3.52 15.16
CA LYS A 98 -17.40 3.84 16.14
C LYS A 98 -18.33 4.94 15.64
N SER A 99 -19.62 4.77 15.90
CA SER A 99 -20.64 5.81 15.81
C SER A 99 -21.17 6.10 17.22
N ILE A 100 -20.97 7.33 17.71
CA ILE A 100 -21.36 7.77 19.04
C ILE A 100 -22.33 8.94 18.92
N ASN A 101 -23.57 8.80 19.41
CA ASN A 101 -24.63 9.81 19.33
C ASN A 101 -24.83 10.39 17.92
N SER A 102 -24.56 9.57 16.90
CA SER A 102 -24.62 9.96 15.49
C SER A 102 -25.83 9.34 14.81
N GLY A 103 -26.26 9.93 13.70
CA GLY A 103 -27.36 9.45 12.87
C GLY A 103 -27.00 8.19 12.07
N VAL A 104 -27.27 8.18 10.76
CA VAL A 104 -27.01 7.00 9.93
C VAL A 104 -25.50 6.82 9.72
N THR A 105 -24.98 5.61 9.90
CA THR A 105 -23.53 5.36 9.76
C THR A 105 -23.08 5.49 8.31
N PHE A 106 -23.78 4.85 7.38
CA PHE A 106 -23.46 4.87 5.95
C PHE A 106 -24.73 5.12 5.13
N LYS A 107 -24.74 6.18 4.33
CA LYS A 107 -25.84 6.52 3.43
C LYS A 107 -25.35 6.56 2.01
N THR A 108 -26.05 5.92 1.08
CA THR A 108 -25.76 6.02 -0.35
C THR A 108 -27.02 6.31 -1.17
N THR A 109 -26.93 7.21 -2.14
CA THR A 109 -27.99 7.45 -3.15
C THR A 109 -27.66 6.85 -4.52
N ALA A 110 -26.50 6.21 -4.64
CA ALA A 110 -26.02 5.51 -5.82
C ALA A 110 -25.67 4.04 -5.48
N TRP A 111 -25.00 3.35 -6.40
CA TRP A 111 -24.70 1.92 -6.31
C TRP A 111 -23.18 1.66 -6.21
N PRO A 112 -22.56 1.90 -5.04
CA PRO A 112 -21.17 1.53 -4.78
C PRO A 112 -21.05 0.05 -4.39
N ASN A 113 -19.84 -0.48 -4.41
CA ASN A 113 -19.48 -1.65 -3.61
C ASN A 113 -18.99 -1.14 -2.25
N PHE A 114 -19.44 -1.75 -1.14
CA PHE A 114 -18.94 -1.33 0.16
C PHE A 114 -18.95 -2.43 1.22
N LEU A 115 -18.07 -2.23 2.20
CA LEU A 115 -17.90 -3.07 3.38
C LEU A 115 -18.00 -2.22 4.65
N ILE A 116 -18.68 -2.73 5.67
CA ILE A 116 -18.61 -2.28 7.06
C ILE A 116 -18.18 -3.48 7.90
N GLU A 117 -17.02 -3.43 8.53
CA GLU A 117 -16.48 -4.53 9.33
C GLU A 117 -16.01 -4.05 10.71
N ASN A 118 -16.40 -4.81 11.74
CA ASN A 118 -16.09 -4.56 13.14
C ASN A 118 -16.46 -3.13 13.58
N PHE A 119 -17.74 -2.80 13.45
CA PHE A 119 -18.24 -1.44 13.68
C PHE A 119 -19.18 -1.38 14.88
N GLU A 120 -18.92 -0.47 15.79
CA GLU A 120 -19.73 -0.23 16.99
C GLU A 120 -20.64 0.98 16.81
N LYS A 121 -21.88 0.88 17.28
CA LYS A 121 -22.81 1.99 17.37
C LYS A 121 -23.46 2.01 18.76
N ASP A 122 -23.52 3.16 19.38
CA ASP A 122 -24.05 3.31 20.75
C ASP A 122 -25.58 3.31 20.84
N THR A 123 -26.28 3.51 19.71
CA THR A 123 -27.75 3.51 19.66
C THR A 123 -28.30 2.63 18.53
N THR A 124 -29.54 2.19 18.68
CA THR A 124 -30.30 1.47 17.64
C THR A 124 -31.39 2.33 17.00
N SER A 125 -31.47 3.61 17.37
CA SER A 125 -32.53 4.54 16.95
C SER A 125 -32.46 4.97 15.48
N THR A 126 -31.30 4.79 14.84
CA THR A 126 -31.05 5.07 13.44
C THR A 126 -30.45 3.86 12.74
N ASN A 127 -30.66 3.76 11.43
CA ASN A 127 -30.13 2.69 10.61
C ASN A 127 -28.58 2.72 10.57
N ILE A 128 -27.96 1.55 10.38
CA ILE A 128 -26.54 1.46 10.04
C ILE A 128 -26.35 1.87 8.57
N VAL A 129 -27.18 1.32 7.68
CA VAL A 129 -27.08 1.56 6.24
C VAL A 129 -28.43 2.04 5.70
N GLU A 130 -28.38 3.10 4.88
CA GLU A 130 -29.48 3.53 4.01
C GLU A 130 -28.98 3.65 2.57
N GLY A 131 -29.36 2.70 1.72
CA GLY A 131 -29.08 2.67 0.29
C GLY A 131 -30.35 2.65 -0.56
N PRO A 132 -30.21 2.67 -1.90
CA PRO A 132 -31.36 2.56 -2.81
C PRO A 132 -32.04 1.18 -2.73
N GLY A 133 -33.32 1.14 -3.10
CA GLY A 133 -34.11 -0.10 -3.13
C GLY A 133 -34.30 -0.71 -1.73
N THR A 134 -33.92 -1.97 -1.59
CA THR A 134 -34.03 -2.73 -0.32
C THR A 134 -32.75 -2.72 0.51
N ASN A 135 -31.71 -1.97 0.11
CA ASN A 135 -30.44 -1.89 0.83
C ASN A 135 -30.58 -1.04 2.11
N VAL A 136 -31.19 -1.62 3.14
CA VAL A 136 -31.35 -0.98 4.46
C VAL A 136 -30.91 -1.96 5.53
N LEU A 137 -29.91 -1.58 6.31
CA LEU A 137 -29.51 -2.31 7.51
C LEU A 137 -29.96 -1.54 8.74
N SER A 138 -30.93 -2.11 9.46
CA SER A 138 -31.54 -1.49 10.64
C SER A 138 -30.53 -1.24 11.77
N GLY A 139 -30.91 -0.35 12.70
CA GLY A 139 -30.07 0.03 13.84
C GLY A 139 -29.67 -1.16 14.71
N ARG A 140 -28.37 -1.29 14.96
CA ARG A 140 -27.75 -2.35 15.77
C ARG A 140 -26.56 -1.76 16.50
N THR A 141 -26.17 -2.37 17.62
CA THR A 141 -25.04 -1.85 18.42
C THR A 141 -23.68 -2.34 17.94
N TYR A 142 -23.65 -3.42 17.14
CA TYR A 142 -22.42 -4.01 16.62
C TYR A 142 -22.65 -4.67 15.26
N ILE A 143 -21.69 -4.50 14.36
CA ILE A 143 -21.59 -5.18 13.07
C ILE A 143 -20.27 -5.95 13.04
N GLY A 144 -20.36 -7.28 12.94
CA GLY A 144 -19.20 -8.12 12.67
C GLY A 144 -18.67 -7.83 11.27
N GLN A 145 -19.46 -8.13 10.25
CA GLN A 145 -19.13 -7.84 8.86
C GLN A 145 -20.41 -7.70 8.03
N TYR A 146 -20.56 -6.61 7.31
CA TYR A 146 -21.64 -6.38 6.36
C TYR A 146 -21.06 -5.83 5.06
N SER A 147 -21.29 -6.48 3.93
CA SER A 147 -20.94 -5.92 2.63
C SER A 147 -22.15 -5.85 1.72
N TYR A 148 -22.12 -4.95 0.75
CA TYR A 148 -23.10 -4.85 -0.32
C TYR A 148 -22.36 -4.55 -1.62
N GLY A 149 -22.26 -5.55 -2.49
CA GLY A 149 -21.42 -5.44 -3.66
C GLY A 149 -21.32 -6.72 -4.49
N ASN A 150 -20.46 -6.68 -5.52
CA ASN A 150 -20.16 -7.78 -6.42
C ASN A 150 -19.42 -8.89 -5.67
N THR A 151 -20.15 -9.92 -5.24
CA THR A 151 -19.62 -11.01 -4.42
C THR A 151 -19.39 -12.26 -5.26
N VAL A 152 -18.18 -12.80 -5.20
CA VAL A 152 -17.86 -14.10 -5.82
C VAL A 152 -18.75 -15.19 -5.22
N ASP A 153 -19.29 -16.07 -6.06
CA ASP A 153 -20.16 -17.20 -5.68
C ASP A 153 -21.54 -16.81 -5.08
N ARG A 154 -21.95 -15.54 -5.17
CA ARG A 154 -23.31 -15.09 -4.83
C ARG A 154 -24.21 -15.06 -6.08
N ASN A 155 -25.50 -15.35 -5.89
CA ASN A 155 -26.53 -15.16 -6.92
C ASN A 155 -27.77 -14.46 -6.32
N PRO A 156 -28.17 -13.26 -6.79
CA PRO A 156 -27.47 -12.42 -7.79
C PRO A 156 -26.07 -12.02 -7.32
N ILE A 157 -25.17 -11.66 -8.24
CA ILE A 157 -23.77 -11.32 -7.91
C ILE A 157 -23.69 -10.10 -7.00
N TYR A 158 -24.42 -9.04 -7.35
CA TYR A 158 -24.47 -7.80 -6.57
C TYR A 158 -25.55 -7.88 -5.48
N GLY A 159 -25.16 -7.61 -4.24
CA GLY A 159 -26.08 -7.43 -3.11
C GLY A 159 -25.44 -7.68 -1.75
N ASP A 160 -26.28 -7.82 -0.72
CA ASP A 160 -25.83 -7.87 0.67
C ASP A 160 -25.28 -9.23 1.11
N MET A 161 -24.34 -9.17 2.05
CA MET A 161 -23.82 -10.29 2.82
C MET A 161 -23.58 -9.84 4.27
N LEU A 162 -24.20 -10.51 5.24
CA LEU A 162 -24.05 -10.23 6.66
C LEU A 162 -23.43 -11.41 7.40
N SER A 163 -22.40 -11.15 8.19
CA SER A 163 -21.77 -12.09 9.11
C SER A 163 -21.64 -11.46 10.50
N THR A 164 -21.85 -12.25 11.54
CA THR A 164 -21.67 -11.82 12.93
C THR A 164 -20.21 -11.82 13.37
N THR A 165 -19.31 -12.44 12.60
CA THR A 165 -17.87 -12.52 12.91
C THR A 165 -17.02 -11.98 11.76
N THR A 166 -15.85 -11.43 12.11
CA THR A 166 -14.84 -10.97 11.15
C THR A 166 -13.96 -12.13 10.66
N GLY A 167 -13.80 -13.18 11.47
CA GLY A 167 -12.87 -14.28 11.22
C GLY A 167 -11.39 -13.88 11.26
N ARG A 168 -11.07 -12.67 11.74
CA ARG A 168 -9.69 -12.20 11.90
C ARG A 168 -9.05 -12.90 13.10
N PRO A 169 -7.81 -13.40 12.99
CA PRO A 169 -7.12 -13.98 14.14
C PRO A 169 -6.69 -12.87 15.11
N SER A 170 -6.71 -13.18 16.41
CA SER A 170 -6.36 -12.22 17.47
C SER A 170 -4.95 -11.63 17.34
N VAL A 171 -4.01 -12.38 16.74
CA VAL A 171 -2.64 -11.92 16.49
C VAL A 171 -2.57 -10.74 15.51
N LEU A 172 -3.54 -10.62 14.59
CA LEU A 172 -3.68 -9.48 13.68
C LEU A 172 -4.48 -8.33 14.30
N THR A 173 -5.28 -8.62 15.33
CA THR A 173 -6.17 -7.65 15.95
C THR A 173 -5.82 -7.38 17.42
N PRO A 174 -4.61 -6.89 17.71
CA PRO A 174 -4.17 -6.62 19.09
C PRO A 174 -4.75 -5.32 19.65
N GLY A 175 -5.45 -4.53 18.83
CA GLY A 175 -6.09 -3.29 19.25
C GLY A 175 -7.31 -3.53 20.15
N VAL A 176 -7.86 -2.43 20.67
CA VAL A 176 -9.11 -2.47 21.45
C VAL A 176 -10.23 -3.12 20.63
N ASN A 177 -11.13 -3.85 21.28
CA ASN A 177 -12.32 -4.43 20.64
C ASN A 177 -12.03 -5.24 19.36
N GLY A 178 -10.88 -5.94 19.31
CA GLY A 178 -10.51 -6.75 18.16
C GLY A 178 -10.17 -5.93 16.91
N TRP A 179 -9.68 -4.70 17.10
CA TRP A 179 -9.21 -3.84 16.01
C TRP A 179 -7.82 -4.29 15.54
N TYR A 180 -7.54 -4.06 14.26
CA TYR A 180 -6.16 -4.08 13.76
C TYR A 180 -5.28 -3.11 14.53
N GLN A 181 -3.98 -3.29 14.41
CA GLN A 181 -3.05 -2.31 14.94
C GLN A 181 -3.12 -1.03 14.09
N TYR A 182 -3.29 0.11 14.76
CA TYR A 182 -3.23 1.45 14.18
C TYR A 182 -2.29 2.31 15.03
N LEU A 183 -1.12 2.66 14.48
CA LEU A 183 -0.11 3.46 15.16
C LEU A 183 0.04 4.80 14.44
N PRO A 184 0.02 5.93 15.16
CA PRO A 184 0.40 7.21 14.56
C PRO A 184 1.91 7.21 14.24
N ALA A 185 2.29 7.96 13.21
CA ALA A 185 3.70 8.24 12.97
C ALA A 185 4.33 8.92 14.20
N PRO A 186 5.45 8.42 14.75
CA PRO A 186 6.10 9.06 15.89
C PRO A 186 6.57 10.48 15.53
N ASN A 187 6.12 11.48 16.29
CA ASN A 187 6.54 12.88 16.13
C ASN A 187 7.54 13.36 17.20
N TYR A 188 7.83 12.50 18.19
CA TYR A 188 8.76 12.76 19.30
C TYR A 188 8.50 14.08 20.06
N ALA A 189 7.25 14.58 20.07
CA ALA A 189 6.92 15.89 20.61
C ALA A 189 7.25 16.08 22.11
N SER A 190 7.34 14.98 22.87
CA SER A 190 7.71 15.01 24.30
C SER A 190 9.20 14.80 24.58
N ASN A 191 10.02 14.55 23.56
CA ASN A 191 11.45 14.31 23.70
C ASN A 191 12.22 15.65 23.70
N PRO A 192 13.12 15.91 24.67
CA PRO A 192 14.04 17.04 24.57
C PRO A 192 15.08 16.82 23.45
N VAL A 193 15.69 17.89 22.95
CA VAL A 193 16.75 17.83 21.92
C VAL A 193 17.90 16.90 22.32
N THR A 194 18.19 16.79 23.62
CA THR A 194 19.23 15.88 24.15
C THR A 194 18.94 14.40 23.91
N ASP A 195 17.71 14.01 23.56
CA ASP A 195 17.37 12.63 23.20
C ASP A 195 17.75 12.27 21.77
N PHE A 196 18.20 13.24 20.97
CA PHE A 196 18.59 13.06 19.59
C PHE A 196 20.12 12.97 19.45
N ILE A 197 20.55 12.20 18.45
CA ILE A 197 21.89 12.26 17.88
C ILE A 197 21.75 12.80 16.47
N ASN A 198 22.32 13.97 16.19
CA ASN A 198 22.52 14.42 14.82
C ASN A 198 23.66 13.62 14.18
N ILE A 199 23.35 12.83 13.14
CA ILE A 199 24.37 11.97 12.52
C ILE A 199 25.51 12.76 11.85
N LYS A 200 25.33 14.04 11.54
CA LYS A 200 26.36 14.91 10.95
C LYS A 200 27.20 15.63 11.99
N ASP A 201 26.86 15.58 13.28
CA ASP A 201 27.61 16.24 14.35
C ASP A 201 28.62 15.26 15.00
N PRO A 202 29.94 15.40 14.77
CA PRO A 202 30.97 14.54 15.35
C PRO A 202 30.94 14.49 16.89
N ALA A 203 30.46 15.55 17.54
CA ALA A 203 30.37 15.61 19.00
C ALA A 203 29.23 14.73 19.55
N GLN A 204 28.22 14.42 18.74
CA GLN A 204 27.07 13.60 19.13
C GLN A 204 27.14 12.17 18.59
N ASN A 205 27.74 12.00 17.41
CA ASN A 205 27.69 10.74 16.66
C ASN A 205 28.86 9.78 16.96
N GLY A 206 29.73 10.14 17.91
CA GLY A 206 30.90 9.33 18.30
C GLY A 206 32.18 9.65 17.52
N GLY A 207 32.21 10.74 16.74
CA GLY A 207 33.42 11.26 16.09
C GLY A 207 33.48 11.22 14.56
N PRO A 208 32.79 10.31 13.83
CA PRO A 208 32.86 10.29 12.37
C PRO A 208 32.38 11.58 11.70
N THR A 209 33.02 11.96 10.60
CA THR A 209 32.50 13.01 9.70
C THR A 209 31.58 12.38 8.66
N ILE A 210 30.33 12.83 8.63
CA ILE A 210 29.32 12.44 7.64
C ILE A 210 29.06 13.64 6.71
N LYS A 211 29.18 13.43 5.40
CA LYS A 211 28.94 14.45 4.37
C LYS A 211 27.49 14.46 3.89
N GLY A 212 26.95 13.29 3.54
CA GLY A 212 25.65 13.17 2.88
C GLY A 212 25.57 13.87 1.52
N ASP A 213 26.63 13.76 0.71
CA ASP A 213 26.74 14.36 -0.63
C ASP A 213 27.03 13.33 -1.73
N THR A 214 26.92 12.02 -1.44
CA THR A 214 27.26 10.87 -2.29
C THR A 214 28.73 10.71 -2.72
N THR A 215 29.64 11.59 -2.29
CA THR A 215 31.05 11.58 -2.75
C THR A 215 31.90 10.52 -2.07
N VAL A 216 31.48 10.03 -0.90
CA VAL A 216 32.21 9.05 -0.09
C VAL A 216 31.28 7.93 0.33
N ASP A 217 31.84 6.74 0.60
CA ASP A 217 31.10 5.65 1.23
C ASP A 217 30.98 5.91 2.73
N GLU A 218 29.74 5.98 3.22
CA GLU A 218 29.41 6.27 4.62
C GLU A 218 28.95 5.03 5.38
N SER A 219 28.98 3.84 4.74
CA SER A 219 28.46 2.59 5.32
C SER A 219 28.97 2.29 6.72
N ALA A 220 30.29 2.29 6.92
CA ALA A 220 30.89 1.91 8.20
C ALA A 220 30.56 2.94 9.30
N ALA A 221 30.61 4.22 8.97
CA ALA A 221 30.32 5.30 9.91
C ALA A 221 28.85 5.31 10.31
N LEU A 222 27.92 5.19 9.36
CA LEU A 222 26.49 5.14 9.65
C LEU A 222 26.09 3.92 10.47
N ASN A 223 26.66 2.73 10.18
CA ASN A 223 26.45 1.55 11.01
C ASN A 223 26.90 1.77 12.47
N ALA A 224 28.07 2.39 12.68
CA ALA A 224 28.56 2.72 14.01
C ALA A 224 27.64 3.73 14.74
N ILE A 225 27.16 4.75 14.02
CA ILE A 225 26.28 5.78 14.58
C ILE A 225 24.92 5.20 14.97
N LEU A 226 24.32 4.35 14.12
CA LEU A 226 23.04 3.69 14.42
C LEU A 226 23.18 2.75 15.63
N GLN A 227 24.30 2.02 15.74
CA GLN A 227 24.59 1.18 16.89
C GLN A 227 24.78 2.01 18.18
N LEU A 228 25.44 3.16 18.10
CA LEU A 228 25.59 4.09 19.21
C LEU A 228 24.23 4.64 19.65
N ALA A 229 23.40 5.09 18.69
CA ALA A 229 22.08 5.63 18.97
C ALA A 229 21.17 4.60 19.65
N ALA A 230 21.13 3.38 19.12
CA ALA A 230 20.35 2.30 19.71
C ALA A 230 20.84 1.93 21.12
N SER A 231 22.14 1.75 21.31
CA SER A 231 22.71 1.35 22.62
C SER A 231 22.61 2.46 23.68
N SER A 232 22.59 3.73 23.25
CA SER A 232 22.42 4.90 24.13
C SER A 232 20.97 5.34 24.30
N ASN A 233 20.01 4.58 23.76
CA ASN A 233 18.58 4.91 23.74
C ASN A 233 18.32 6.34 23.22
N LYS A 234 18.94 6.70 22.09
CA LYS A 234 18.77 7.98 21.39
C LYS A 234 17.98 7.81 20.09
N ILE A 235 17.44 8.92 19.61
CA ILE A 235 16.80 9.04 18.30
C ILE A 235 17.86 9.52 17.31
N ALA A 236 18.15 8.74 16.27
CA ALA A 236 19.04 9.18 15.20
C ALA A 236 18.28 10.16 14.29
N TYR A 237 18.67 11.43 14.35
CA TYR A 237 18.20 12.47 13.44
C TYR A 237 19.10 12.50 12.21
N PHE A 238 18.51 12.33 11.04
CA PHE A 238 19.18 12.41 9.75
C PHE A 238 18.88 13.77 9.09
N PRO A 239 19.81 14.75 9.16
CA PRO A 239 19.64 16.00 8.42
C PRO A 239 19.57 15.75 6.93
N PHE A 240 18.94 16.65 6.18
CA PHE A 240 18.80 16.51 4.73
C PHE A 240 20.14 16.24 4.03
N GLY A 241 20.12 15.37 3.03
CA GLY A 241 21.31 14.87 2.36
C GLY A 241 21.08 13.53 1.66
N MET A 242 22.13 13.10 0.96
CA MET A 242 22.18 11.86 0.21
C MET A 242 23.39 11.04 0.67
N TYR A 243 23.15 10.05 1.51
CA TYR A 243 24.19 9.28 2.14
C TYR A 243 24.46 7.99 1.35
N ARG A 244 25.63 7.91 0.73
CA ARG A 244 26.01 6.77 -0.10
C ARG A 244 26.50 5.63 0.79
N VAL A 245 26.01 4.43 0.50
CA VAL A 245 26.46 3.19 1.14
C VAL A 245 26.88 2.18 0.07
N ASP A 246 28.13 1.73 0.13
CA ASP A 246 28.69 0.69 -0.74
C ASP A 246 28.54 -0.73 -0.15
N SER A 247 27.97 -0.85 1.05
CA SER A 247 27.61 -2.10 1.72
C SER A 247 26.33 -1.93 2.55
N THR A 248 25.81 -3.02 3.12
CA THR A 248 24.56 -2.99 3.90
C THR A 248 24.62 -2.00 5.08
N LEU A 249 23.63 -1.11 5.15
CA LEU A 249 23.31 -0.33 6.34
C LEU A 249 22.38 -1.15 7.24
N LEU A 250 22.91 -1.62 8.37
CA LEU A 250 22.16 -2.36 9.37
C LEU A 250 21.49 -1.39 10.35
N ILE A 251 20.18 -1.50 10.48
CA ILE A 251 19.38 -0.84 11.53
C ILE A 251 19.24 -1.84 12.68
N PRO A 252 19.96 -1.66 13.81
CA PRO A 252 19.97 -2.62 14.91
C PRO A 252 18.69 -2.55 15.77
N PRO A 253 18.40 -3.61 16.55
CA PRO A 253 17.36 -3.58 17.59
C PRO A 253 17.47 -2.36 18.51
N GLY A 254 16.37 -1.66 18.74
CA GLY A 254 16.30 -0.45 19.57
C GLY A 254 16.37 0.87 18.81
N SER A 255 16.50 0.83 17.48
CA SER A 255 16.64 2.02 16.65
C SER A 255 15.37 2.89 16.61
N ARG A 256 15.56 4.21 16.70
CA ARG A 256 14.55 5.24 16.38
C ARG A 256 15.20 6.23 15.42
N ILE A 257 14.66 6.37 14.22
CA ILE A 257 15.24 7.12 13.12
C ILE A 257 14.19 8.09 12.58
N VAL A 258 14.56 9.36 12.45
CA VAL A 258 13.74 10.40 11.83
C VAL A 258 14.58 11.18 10.83
N GLY A 259 14.04 11.34 9.62
CA GLY A 259 14.66 12.11 8.56
C GLY A 259 14.13 13.54 8.46
N GLU A 260 14.98 14.43 7.95
CA GLU A 260 14.58 15.77 7.52
C GLU A 260 14.30 15.76 6.00
N ALA A 261 13.04 15.98 5.62
CA ALA A 261 12.61 16.14 4.22
C ALA A 261 13.00 14.98 3.28
N TRP A 262 12.65 13.73 3.64
CA TRP A 262 12.98 12.52 2.85
C TRP A 262 14.46 12.37 2.52
N VAL A 263 15.27 12.62 3.55
CA VAL A 263 16.69 12.33 3.55
C VAL A 263 16.99 10.91 3.03
N THR A 264 18.02 10.79 2.19
CA THR A 264 18.14 9.63 1.30
C THR A 264 19.35 8.76 1.63
N ILE A 265 19.15 7.44 1.80
CA ILE A 265 20.21 6.44 1.73
C ILE A 265 20.33 5.92 0.30
N VAL A 266 21.54 5.94 -0.25
CA VAL A 266 21.82 5.63 -1.66
C VAL A 266 22.74 4.41 -1.75
N GLY A 267 22.19 3.26 -2.13
CA GLY A 267 22.97 2.07 -2.43
C GLY A 267 23.85 2.26 -3.67
N ASN A 268 25.10 1.81 -3.60
CA ASN A 268 26.07 1.93 -4.68
C ASN A 268 27.09 0.77 -4.67
N GLY A 269 27.82 0.59 -5.77
CA GLY A 269 29.01 -0.24 -5.78
C GLY A 269 28.77 -1.72 -6.07
N THR A 270 29.86 -2.48 -6.12
CA THR A 270 29.87 -3.87 -6.60
C THR A 270 29.18 -4.85 -5.67
N PHE A 271 29.03 -4.51 -4.39
CA PHE A 271 28.38 -5.35 -3.37
C PHE A 271 26.93 -5.70 -3.74
N PHE A 272 26.25 -4.82 -4.49
CA PHE A 272 24.85 -5.00 -4.91
C PHE A 272 24.69 -5.38 -6.40
N LYS A 273 25.77 -5.76 -7.10
CA LYS A 273 25.71 -6.10 -8.54
C LYS A 273 25.34 -7.57 -8.81
N ASN A 274 25.43 -8.46 -7.83
CA ASN A 274 25.22 -9.89 -8.06
C ASN A 274 23.75 -10.32 -7.84
N SER A 275 22.99 -10.51 -8.92
CA SER A 275 21.59 -10.96 -8.86
C SER A 275 21.41 -12.41 -8.42
N ALA A 276 22.44 -13.25 -8.50
CA ALA A 276 22.41 -14.62 -7.98
C ALA A 276 22.58 -14.68 -6.45
N SER A 277 23.06 -13.60 -5.84
CA SER A 277 23.21 -13.47 -4.39
C SER A 277 22.78 -12.06 -3.95
N PRO A 278 21.48 -11.75 -4.03
CA PRO A 278 20.99 -10.42 -3.73
C PRO A 278 21.24 -10.04 -2.27
N ARG A 279 21.55 -8.76 -2.03
CA ARG A 279 21.93 -8.20 -0.73
C ARG A 279 21.10 -6.97 -0.38
N PRO A 280 20.74 -6.78 0.90
CA PRO A 280 20.01 -5.60 1.33
C PRO A 280 20.90 -4.34 1.35
N VAL A 281 20.43 -3.26 0.75
CA VAL A 281 21.01 -1.91 0.91
C VAL A 281 20.76 -1.46 2.36
N VAL A 282 19.51 -1.52 2.81
CA VAL A 282 19.13 -1.31 4.21
C VAL A 282 18.55 -2.59 4.78
N GLN A 283 19.06 -3.00 5.94
CA GLN A 283 18.63 -4.20 6.66
C GLN A 283 18.13 -3.85 8.07
N VAL A 284 16.84 -4.04 8.33
CA VAL A 284 16.24 -3.84 9.66
C VAL A 284 16.33 -5.12 10.45
N GLY A 285 17.35 -5.17 11.32
CA GLY A 285 17.72 -6.33 12.11
C GLY A 285 18.22 -7.50 11.28
N THR A 286 18.88 -8.43 11.95
CA THR A 286 19.23 -9.74 11.39
C THR A 286 18.06 -10.71 11.51
N ALA A 287 18.11 -11.83 10.78
CA ALA A 287 17.10 -12.89 10.86
C ALA A 287 16.89 -13.35 12.30
N GLY A 288 15.63 -13.37 12.76
CA GLY A 288 15.26 -13.76 14.12
C GLY A 288 15.57 -12.73 15.21
N SER A 289 16.08 -11.53 14.87
CA SER A 289 16.27 -10.47 15.86
C SER A 289 14.92 -9.99 16.41
N ILE A 290 14.91 -9.68 17.71
CA ILE A 290 13.73 -9.13 18.41
C ILE A 290 14.10 -7.77 18.98
N GLY A 291 13.31 -6.74 18.68
CA GLY A 291 13.55 -5.39 19.15
C GLY A 291 12.63 -4.36 18.52
N THR A 292 12.83 -3.09 18.88
CA THR A 292 12.09 -1.98 18.27
C THR A 292 12.88 -1.39 17.11
N ALA A 293 12.19 -0.99 16.05
CA ALA A 293 12.74 -0.12 15.02
C ALA A 293 11.63 0.84 14.59
N GLN A 294 11.85 2.15 14.73
CA GLN A 294 10.94 3.18 14.23
C GLN A 294 11.69 3.99 13.17
N ILE A 295 11.13 4.10 11.97
CA ILE A 295 11.75 4.79 10.84
C ILE A 295 10.71 5.74 10.25
N SER A 296 10.98 7.05 10.20
CA SER A 296 10.10 8.01 9.55
C SER A 296 10.85 8.97 8.65
N ASP A 297 10.16 9.45 7.61
CA ASP A 297 10.61 10.55 6.75
C ASP A 297 11.95 10.28 6.05
N MET A 298 12.17 9.01 5.66
CA MET A 298 13.37 8.53 4.97
C MET A 298 13.07 8.21 3.50
N ARG A 299 14.09 8.29 2.65
CA ARG A 299 14.09 7.72 1.31
C ARG A 299 15.20 6.70 1.15
N PHE A 300 14.92 5.61 0.45
CA PHE A 300 15.88 4.56 0.12
C PHE A 300 15.94 4.36 -1.40
N THR A 301 17.14 4.37 -1.97
CA THR A 301 17.34 4.29 -3.42
C THR A 301 18.65 3.60 -3.78
N ILE A 302 18.86 3.39 -5.07
CA ILE A 302 20.13 3.03 -5.67
C ILE A 302 20.62 4.13 -6.62
N SER A 303 21.92 4.22 -6.84
CA SER A 303 22.54 5.24 -7.72
C SER A 303 22.87 4.75 -9.14
N ASP A 304 22.95 3.43 -9.31
CA ASP A 304 23.41 2.74 -10.53
C ASP A 304 22.53 1.49 -10.79
N VAL A 305 22.75 0.77 -11.89
CA VAL A 305 22.11 -0.51 -12.20
C VAL A 305 22.65 -1.58 -11.24
N LEU A 306 21.94 -1.88 -10.16
CA LEU A 306 22.35 -2.79 -9.08
C LEU A 306 21.40 -4.02 -9.01
N PRO A 307 21.52 -4.99 -9.94
CA PRO A 307 20.54 -6.07 -10.07
C PRO A 307 20.54 -7.07 -8.89
N GLY A 308 21.48 -6.95 -7.95
CA GLY A 308 21.48 -7.69 -6.68
C GLY A 308 20.96 -6.88 -5.49
N ALA A 309 20.49 -5.63 -5.68
CA ALA A 309 20.00 -4.81 -4.58
C ALA A 309 18.59 -5.21 -4.13
N ILE A 310 18.45 -5.56 -2.86
CA ILE A 310 17.18 -5.49 -2.13
C ILE A 310 17.21 -4.14 -1.40
N ILE A 311 16.37 -3.18 -1.77
CA ILE A 311 16.56 -1.80 -1.29
C ILE A 311 16.28 -1.70 0.21
N PHE A 312 15.18 -2.30 0.66
CA PHE A 312 14.79 -2.31 2.06
C PHE A 312 14.35 -3.71 2.50
N GLN A 313 15.07 -4.30 3.45
CA GLN A 313 14.76 -5.62 3.99
C GLN A 313 14.49 -5.56 5.49
N VAL A 314 13.36 -6.12 5.92
CA VAL A 314 13.02 -6.27 7.34
C VAL A 314 13.13 -7.73 7.74
N ASN A 315 13.85 -7.98 8.83
CA ASN A 315 13.97 -9.31 9.43
C ASN A 315 13.52 -9.38 10.88
N MET A 316 13.49 -8.24 11.55
CA MET A 316 13.19 -8.10 12.97
C MET A 316 11.70 -8.26 13.26
N ALA A 317 11.38 -8.82 14.43
CA ALA A 317 10.06 -8.74 15.04
C ALA A 317 10.09 -7.87 16.30
N PRO A 318 8.98 -7.22 16.69
CA PRO A 318 8.94 -6.48 17.94
C PRO A 318 8.91 -7.43 19.15
N PRO A 319 9.29 -6.95 20.35
CA PRO A 319 9.07 -7.69 21.58
C PRO A 319 7.59 -8.02 21.78
N SER A 320 7.31 -9.09 22.52
CA SER A 320 5.94 -9.45 22.90
C SER A 320 5.23 -8.28 23.58
N GLY A 321 3.96 -8.05 23.22
CA GLY A 321 3.17 -6.94 23.72
C GLY A 321 3.47 -5.57 23.09
N LYS A 322 4.31 -5.51 22.04
CA LYS A 322 4.60 -4.29 21.26
C LYS A 322 4.23 -4.45 19.78
N PRO A 323 2.97 -4.79 19.44
CA PRO A 323 2.55 -4.94 18.04
C PRO A 323 2.85 -3.66 17.24
N GLY A 324 3.47 -3.83 16.07
CA GLY A 324 3.93 -2.72 15.24
C GLY A 324 5.14 -1.96 15.80
N GLY A 325 5.90 -2.54 16.74
CA GLY A 325 7.14 -1.95 17.26
C GLY A 325 8.33 -1.98 16.27
N VAL A 326 8.22 -2.68 15.15
CA VAL A 326 9.13 -2.60 14.01
C VAL A 326 8.33 -2.00 12.85
N ALA A 327 8.65 -0.76 12.49
CA ALA A 327 7.75 0.05 11.71
C ALA A 327 8.42 1.15 10.89
N ILE A 328 7.77 1.50 9.79
CA ILE A 328 8.17 2.56 8.87
C ILE A 328 6.97 3.42 8.47
N TRP A 329 7.14 4.74 8.54
CA TRP A 329 6.12 5.74 8.19
C TRP A 329 6.64 6.75 7.17
N ASN A 330 5.74 7.32 6.36
CA ASN A 330 6.00 8.50 5.52
C ASN A 330 7.31 8.42 4.74
N SER A 331 7.61 7.26 4.17
CA SER A 331 8.93 6.99 3.59
C SER A 331 8.82 6.51 2.15
N LEU A 332 9.91 6.64 1.41
CA LEU A 332 9.95 6.39 -0.02
C LEU A 332 11.00 5.32 -0.34
N ILE A 333 10.66 4.38 -1.21
CA ILE A 333 11.60 3.50 -1.89
C ILE A 333 11.52 3.87 -3.37
N THR A 334 12.61 4.37 -3.93
CA THR A 334 12.62 4.86 -5.32
C THR A 334 13.67 4.15 -6.15
N VAL A 335 13.38 3.88 -7.42
CA VAL A 335 14.37 3.41 -8.41
C VAL A 335 14.29 4.30 -9.65
N GLY A 336 15.25 5.21 -9.79
CA GLY A 336 15.24 6.19 -10.86
C GLY A 336 14.19 7.30 -10.67
N GLY A 337 14.00 8.13 -11.70
CA GLY A 337 13.01 9.21 -11.75
C GLY A 337 13.25 10.40 -10.81
N THR A 338 14.25 10.34 -9.94
CA THR A 338 14.57 11.34 -8.90
C THR A 338 16.09 11.56 -8.86
N ARG A 339 16.55 12.69 -8.29
CA ARG A 339 17.99 12.95 -8.14
C ARG A 339 18.65 11.90 -7.23
N GLY A 340 19.94 11.71 -7.46
CA GLY A 340 20.76 10.69 -6.77
C GLY A 340 21.11 9.45 -7.57
N ALA A 341 20.55 9.31 -8.77
CA ALA A 341 20.69 8.12 -9.59
C ALA A 341 21.09 8.46 -11.03
N SER A 342 22.04 9.39 -11.22
CA SER A 342 22.45 9.85 -12.56
C SER A 342 23.05 8.72 -13.40
N ALA A 343 23.84 7.82 -12.81
CA ALA A 343 24.40 6.66 -13.52
C ALA A 343 23.30 5.67 -13.95
N LEU A 344 22.31 5.42 -13.08
CA LEU A 344 21.12 4.66 -13.43
C LEU A 344 20.33 5.35 -14.55
N ALA A 345 20.02 6.64 -14.42
CA ALA A 345 19.25 7.41 -15.40
C ALA A 345 19.93 7.48 -16.78
N ALA A 346 21.27 7.53 -16.80
CA ALA A 346 22.06 7.48 -18.04
C ALA A 346 22.07 6.07 -18.66
N SER A 347 22.13 5.02 -17.83
CA SER A 347 22.14 3.62 -18.29
C SER A 347 20.77 3.12 -18.75
N CYS A 348 19.70 3.67 -18.17
CA CYS A 348 18.30 3.31 -18.44
C CYS A 348 17.60 4.36 -19.31
N ASN A 349 18.36 5.00 -20.21
CA ASN A 349 17.93 6.14 -21.05
C ASN A 349 16.80 5.77 -22.04
N SER A 350 16.27 6.78 -22.73
CA SER A 350 15.17 6.64 -23.69
C SER A 350 15.56 6.08 -25.07
N ASP A 351 16.85 5.93 -25.38
CA ASP A 351 17.30 5.28 -26.63
C ASP A 351 17.51 3.77 -26.45
N GLY A 352 17.79 3.31 -25.23
CA GLY A 352 18.15 1.94 -24.85
C GLY A 352 17.09 0.92 -25.26
N SER A 353 17.46 0.04 -26.19
CA SER A 353 16.58 -0.89 -26.91
C SER A 353 15.67 -1.78 -26.06
N ASN A 354 15.86 -1.85 -24.73
CA ASN A 354 15.05 -2.55 -23.73
C ASN A 354 15.24 -1.94 -22.32
N GLN A 355 14.40 -2.35 -21.36
CA GLN A 355 14.49 -1.93 -19.95
C GLN A 355 15.73 -2.47 -19.25
N CYS A 356 16.39 -1.62 -18.47
CA CYS A 356 17.58 -1.97 -17.69
C CYS A 356 17.21 -2.78 -16.43
N LYS A 357 18.10 -3.71 -16.05
CA LYS A 357 17.92 -4.60 -14.89
C LYS A 357 18.34 -3.92 -13.58
N ALA A 358 17.50 -3.02 -13.06
CA ALA A 358 17.95 -2.01 -12.09
C ALA A 358 18.11 -2.50 -10.64
N ALA A 359 17.10 -3.20 -10.08
CA ALA A 359 17.08 -3.61 -8.68
C ALA A 359 16.39 -4.97 -8.52
N TYR A 360 16.82 -5.76 -7.53
CA TYR A 360 16.26 -7.07 -7.26
C TYR A 360 14.91 -7.00 -6.54
N LEU A 361 14.80 -6.28 -5.43
CA LEU A 361 13.51 -6.05 -4.76
C LEU A 361 13.45 -4.64 -4.19
N GLY A 362 12.27 -4.05 -4.16
CA GLY A 362 12.02 -2.81 -3.43
C GLY A 362 12.01 -3.06 -1.93
N ILE A 363 11.03 -3.85 -1.49
CA ILE A 363 10.83 -4.21 -0.09
C ILE A 363 10.80 -5.73 0.07
N HIS A 364 11.53 -6.26 1.05
CA HIS A 364 11.47 -7.66 1.45
C HIS A 364 11.16 -7.80 2.95
N LEU A 365 10.00 -8.36 3.28
CA LEU A 365 9.63 -8.74 4.64
C LEU A 365 9.86 -10.23 4.80
N SER A 366 10.95 -10.60 5.48
CA SER A 366 11.36 -12.01 5.61
C SER A 366 10.43 -12.79 6.54
N SER A 367 10.57 -14.12 6.56
CA SER A 367 9.69 -15.01 7.33
C SER A 367 9.67 -14.77 8.83
N THR A 368 10.74 -14.19 9.39
CA THR A 368 10.85 -13.84 10.82
C THR A 368 10.38 -12.43 11.15
N SER A 369 10.16 -11.58 10.14
CA SER A 369 9.78 -10.18 10.37
C SER A 369 8.35 -10.05 10.87
N SER A 370 8.04 -9.01 11.64
CA SER A 370 6.69 -8.55 11.97
C SER A 370 6.69 -7.05 11.84
N THR A 371 6.01 -6.54 10.81
CA THR A 371 6.24 -5.16 10.35
C THR A 371 4.94 -4.36 10.30
N TYR A 372 5.02 -3.09 10.69
CA TYR A 372 3.99 -2.08 10.46
C TYR A 372 4.49 -1.10 9.39
N ILE A 373 3.84 -1.04 8.25
CA ILE A 373 4.14 -0.09 7.18
C ILE A 373 2.97 0.87 7.07
N GLU A 374 3.24 2.17 7.06
CA GLU A 374 2.21 3.19 6.83
C GLU A 374 2.69 4.30 5.90
N ASN A 375 1.89 4.62 4.88
CA ASN A 375 2.17 5.71 3.95
C ASN A 375 3.59 5.60 3.35
N VAL A 376 3.85 4.44 2.75
CA VAL A 376 5.13 4.14 2.09
C VAL A 376 4.91 3.93 0.61
N TRP A 377 5.69 4.65 -0.20
CA TRP A 377 5.63 4.57 -1.66
C TRP A 377 6.87 3.88 -2.22
N ASN A 378 6.66 2.72 -2.85
CA ASN A 378 7.67 1.87 -3.45
C ASN A 378 7.59 1.94 -4.98
N TRP A 379 8.33 2.87 -5.56
CA TRP A 379 8.14 3.35 -6.93
C TRP A 379 9.36 3.10 -7.81
N VAL A 380 9.14 2.41 -8.93
CA VAL A 380 10.09 2.42 -10.05
C VAL A 380 9.72 3.58 -10.97
N GLY A 381 10.69 4.43 -11.29
CA GLY A 381 10.42 5.67 -12.01
C GLY A 381 9.89 5.46 -13.42
N ASP A 382 8.61 5.75 -13.65
CA ASP A 382 7.96 5.74 -14.96
C ASP A 382 8.22 7.05 -15.75
N HIS A 383 8.56 8.12 -15.03
CA HIS A 383 9.00 9.41 -15.57
C HIS A 383 10.06 10.03 -14.65
N THR A 384 10.67 11.13 -15.11
CA THR A 384 11.50 11.96 -14.23
C THR A 384 10.61 12.97 -13.51
N ALA A 385 10.54 12.89 -12.19
CA ALA A 385 9.67 13.70 -11.33
C ALA A 385 10.28 15.07 -10.95
N GLU A 386 11.52 15.34 -11.38
CA GLU A 386 12.27 16.56 -11.07
C GLU A 386 12.75 17.25 -12.36
N ASP A 387 13.28 18.47 -12.22
CA ASP A 387 13.82 19.26 -13.35
C ASP A 387 15.19 18.75 -13.82
N PHE A 388 15.22 17.55 -14.39
CA PHE A 388 16.34 17.00 -15.15
C PHE A 388 15.85 16.03 -16.23
N SER A 389 16.66 15.81 -17.27
CA SER A 389 16.41 14.75 -18.24
C SER A 389 17.02 13.43 -17.76
N GLY A 390 16.19 12.40 -17.61
CA GLY A 390 16.62 11.05 -17.26
C GLY A 390 15.77 10.00 -17.93
N GLY A 391 16.34 8.82 -18.15
CA GLY A 391 15.56 7.68 -18.64
C GLY A 391 14.72 7.01 -17.57
N SER A 392 13.55 6.52 -17.96
CA SER A 392 12.61 5.76 -17.13
C SER A 392 12.42 4.31 -17.61
N ARG A 393 13.28 3.80 -18.51
CA ARG A 393 13.20 2.41 -19.00
C ARG A 393 13.81 1.44 -18.00
N ILE A 394 13.10 1.22 -16.90
CA ILE A 394 13.60 0.51 -15.72
C ILE A 394 12.79 -0.77 -15.47
N ALA A 395 13.51 -1.89 -15.33
CA ALA A 395 12.95 -3.16 -14.87
C ALA A 395 13.52 -3.52 -13.49
N GLY A 396 12.88 -3.04 -12.41
CA GLY A 396 13.07 -3.58 -11.05
C GLY A 396 12.27 -4.87 -10.89
N LYS A 397 12.89 -5.99 -10.47
CA LYS A 397 12.28 -7.32 -10.58
C LYS A 397 10.93 -7.44 -9.85
N GLY A 398 10.88 -7.18 -8.54
CA GLY A 398 9.66 -7.31 -7.73
C GLY A 398 9.51 -6.21 -6.70
N GLY A 399 8.28 -5.74 -6.49
CA GLY A 399 7.98 -4.61 -5.61
C GLY A 399 8.14 -4.94 -4.14
N VAL A 400 7.06 -5.43 -3.54
CA VAL A 400 7.04 -5.84 -2.14
C VAL A 400 6.87 -7.35 -2.07
N LEU A 401 7.86 -8.04 -1.50
CA LEU A 401 7.77 -9.45 -1.18
C LEU A 401 7.53 -9.64 0.32
N VAL A 402 6.40 -10.25 0.67
CA VAL A 402 6.06 -10.63 2.04
C VAL A 402 6.13 -12.15 2.17
N GLN A 403 7.07 -12.60 3.00
CA GLN A 403 7.18 -13.99 3.45
C GLN A 403 6.94 -14.13 4.95
N SER A 404 6.69 -13.00 5.64
CA SER A 404 6.43 -12.96 7.07
C SER A 404 5.35 -13.97 7.47
N THR A 405 5.60 -14.68 8.56
CA THR A 405 4.62 -15.53 9.23
C THR A 405 4.08 -14.90 10.52
N GLN A 406 4.61 -13.73 10.88
CA GLN A 406 4.22 -12.98 12.06
C GLN A 406 3.25 -11.86 11.67
N PRO A 407 2.49 -11.28 12.63
CA PRO A 407 1.56 -10.20 12.35
C PRO A 407 2.22 -9.04 11.59
N THR A 408 1.68 -8.73 10.42
CA THR A 408 2.16 -7.67 9.53
C THR A 408 0.99 -6.83 9.06
N TRP A 409 1.13 -5.51 9.17
CA TRP A 409 0.11 -4.53 8.77
C TRP A 409 0.70 -3.60 7.71
N LEU A 410 0.08 -3.57 6.54
CA LEU A 410 0.46 -2.75 5.40
C LEU A 410 -0.65 -1.73 5.17
N HIS A 411 -0.48 -0.54 5.77
CA HIS A 411 -1.44 0.56 5.66
C HIS A 411 -0.98 1.56 4.60
N ALA A 412 -1.84 1.93 3.66
CA ALA A 412 -1.51 2.91 2.62
C ALA A 412 -0.17 2.60 1.91
N LEU A 413 -0.02 1.37 1.41
CA LEU A 413 1.15 0.96 0.66
C LEU A 413 0.93 1.27 -0.83
N GLY A 414 1.83 2.05 -1.42
CA GLY A 414 1.94 2.20 -2.87
C GLY A 414 3.09 1.34 -3.39
N SER A 415 2.86 0.48 -4.37
CA SER A 415 3.93 -0.28 -5.03
C SER A 415 3.69 -0.30 -6.53
N GLU A 416 4.57 0.33 -7.30
CA GLU A 416 4.27 0.69 -8.69
C GLU A 416 5.42 0.40 -9.64
N HIS A 417 5.03 -0.02 -10.84
CA HIS A 417 5.89 -0.22 -12.00
C HIS A 417 7.00 -1.25 -11.81
N TRP A 418 6.84 -2.15 -10.83
CA TRP A 418 7.71 -3.30 -10.68
C TRP A 418 7.41 -4.35 -11.76
N TRP A 419 8.45 -5.07 -12.17
CA TRP A 419 8.45 -5.82 -13.41
C TRP A 419 7.61 -7.09 -13.36
N LEU A 420 7.68 -7.85 -12.27
CA LEU A 420 6.97 -9.13 -12.12
C LEU A 420 5.71 -9.01 -11.26
N TYR A 421 5.74 -8.19 -10.21
CA TYR A 421 4.62 -7.98 -9.30
C TYR A 421 4.82 -6.72 -8.47
N GLN A 422 3.70 -6.16 -8.00
CA GLN A 422 3.66 -4.99 -7.14
C GLN A 422 3.67 -5.41 -5.67
N LEU A 423 2.79 -6.35 -5.28
CA LEU A 423 2.78 -7.02 -3.97
C LEU A 423 2.71 -8.54 -4.15
N ASN A 424 3.65 -9.26 -3.55
CA ASN A 424 3.71 -10.71 -3.52
C ASN A 424 3.61 -11.23 -2.09
N LEU A 425 2.57 -12.02 -1.81
CA LEU A 425 2.37 -12.72 -0.55
C LEU A 425 2.72 -14.19 -0.76
N HIS A 426 3.97 -14.55 -0.48
CA HIS A 426 4.50 -15.89 -0.72
C HIS A 426 4.62 -16.67 0.58
N ARG A 427 3.78 -17.69 0.79
CA ARG A 427 3.71 -18.49 2.04
C ARG A 427 3.49 -17.63 3.30
N ALA A 428 3.00 -16.41 3.12
CA ALA A 428 2.84 -15.45 4.19
C ALA A 428 1.72 -15.87 5.15
N GLN A 429 1.82 -15.45 6.40
CA GLN A 429 0.77 -15.64 7.39
C GLN A 429 0.53 -14.37 8.17
N ASN A 430 -0.73 -14.15 8.57
CA ASN A 430 -1.11 -13.04 9.46
C ASN A 430 -0.77 -11.67 8.84
N VAL A 431 -1.33 -11.41 7.65
CA VAL A 431 -1.10 -10.15 6.91
C VAL A 431 -2.41 -9.40 6.73
N ALA A 432 -2.42 -8.12 7.07
CA ALA A 432 -3.50 -7.18 6.78
C ALA A 432 -3.01 -6.09 5.83
N VAL A 433 -3.73 -5.83 4.75
CA VAL A 433 -3.41 -4.82 3.73
C VAL A 433 -4.57 -3.84 3.59
N THR A 434 -4.36 -2.55 3.90
CA THR A 434 -5.42 -1.52 3.95
C THR A 434 -4.86 -0.11 3.67
N LEU A 435 -4.87 0.45 2.47
CA LEU A 435 -5.11 -0.12 1.16
C LEU A 435 -3.79 -0.44 0.45
N LEU A 436 -3.85 -1.20 -0.64
CA LEU A 436 -2.78 -1.29 -1.63
C LEU A 436 -3.14 -0.39 -2.82
N GLN A 437 -2.23 0.49 -3.20
CA GLN A 437 -2.26 1.16 -4.50
C GLN A 437 -1.15 0.57 -5.38
N SER A 438 -1.46 0.29 -6.64
CA SER A 438 -0.45 -0.25 -7.56
C SER A 438 -0.71 0.07 -9.02
N GLU A 439 0.38 0.11 -9.79
CA GLU A 439 0.34 0.32 -11.23
C GLU A 439 1.26 -0.66 -11.95
N THR A 440 0.79 -1.14 -13.10
CA THR A 440 1.62 -1.95 -14.00
C THR A 440 2.69 -1.07 -14.64
N ASN A 441 3.88 -1.60 -14.88
CA ASN A 441 4.95 -0.86 -15.54
C ASN A 441 4.50 -0.47 -16.96
N TYR A 442 4.63 0.81 -17.31
CA TYR A 442 4.09 1.37 -18.55
C TYR A 442 4.75 0.83 -19.81
N ASP A 443 5.96 0.29 -19.68
CA ASP A 443 6.68 -0.33 -20.78
C ASP A 443 6.18 -1.75 -21.12
N GLN A 444 5.20 -2.27 -20.37
CA GLN A 444 4.60 -3.60 -20.59
C GLN A 444 3.33 -3.53 -21.44
N GLY A 445 2.86 -4.69 -21.94
CA GLY A 445 1.69 -4.79 -22.82
C GLY A 445 2.07 -5.16 -24.26
N ASP A 446 1.17 -4.90 -25.21
CA ASP A 446 1.31 -5.36 -26.60
C ASP A 446 2.55 -4.80 -27.32
N ASN A 447 2.91 -3.56 -27.01
CA ASN A 447 3.99 -2.84 -27.69
C ASN A 447 5.28 -2.80 -26.86
N ASN A 448 5.41 -3.67 -25.85
CA ASN A 448 6.64 -3.76 -25.07
C ASN A 448 7.86 -4.08 -25.95
N LEU A 449 8.99 -3.47 -25.59
CA LEU A 449 10.29 -3.77 -26.21
C LEU A 449 10.86 -5.07 -25.64
N GLN A 450 10.69 -5.26 -24.33
CA GLN A 450 11.08 -6.46 -23.61
C GLN A 450 9.86 -7.13 -22.96
N VAL A 451 9.69 -8.43 -23.18
CA VAL A 451 8.57 -9.18 -22.63
C VAL A 451 8.96 -9.79 -21.28
N PRO A 452 8.24 -9.50 -20.16
CA PRO A 452 8.46 -10.19 -18.89
C PRO A 452 8.45 -11.73 -19.05
N PRO A 453 9.35 -12.47 -18.39
CA PRO A 453 10.21 -12.02 -17.31
C PRO A 453 11.56 -11.42 -17.74
N ALA A 454 11.90 -11.34 -19.04
CA ALA A 454 13.16 -10.70 -19.45
C ALA A 454 13.21 -9.25 -18.93
N PRO A 455 14.33 -8.77 -18.35
CA PRO A 455 15.68 -9.34 -18.37
C PRO A 455 16.01 -10.21 -17.14
N TRP A 456 14.99 -10.57 -16.36
CA TRP A 456 15.07 -11.36 -15.13
C TRP A 456 14.85 -12.86 -15.33
N ALA A 457 14.79 -13.35 -16.57
CA ALA A 457 14.43 -14.73 -16.88
C ALA A 457 15.29 -15.78 -16.12
N SER A 458 16.59 -15.53 -15.99
CA SER A 458 17.51 -16.40 -15.24
C SER A 458 17.35 -16.35 -13.71
N GLU A 459 16.67 -15.33 -13.18
CA GLU A 459 16.48 -15.10 -11.76
C GLU A 459 15.05 -15.39 -11.29
N VAL A 460 14.14 -15.74 -12.20
CA VAL A 460 12.81 -16.21 -11.82
C VAL A 460 12.97 -17.47 -10.97
N ASN A 461 12.51 -17.38 -9.73
CA ASN A 461 12.56 -18.48 -8.78
C ASN A 461 11.26 -18.49 -7.96
N THR A 462 10.38 -19.41 -8.34
CA THR A 462 9.06 -19.60 -7.73
C THR A 462 9.12 -20.15 -6.31
N ALA A 463 10.21 -20.84 -5.95
CA ALA A 463 10.33 -21.59 -4.69
C ALA A 463 10.88 -20.75 -3.52
N THR A 464 11.85 -19.88 -3.80
CA THR A 464 12.51 -19.04 -2.79
C THR A 464 11.89 -17.65 -2.73
N TRP A 465 11.66 -17.04 -3.90
CA TRP A 465 11.23 -15.65 -4.02
C TRP A 465 9.74 -15.54 -4.38
N GLY A 466 9.08 -16.68 -4.62
CA GLY A 466 7.67 -16.70 -5.01
C GLY A 466 7.41 -15.97 -6.33
N ASP A 467 8.38 -15.91 -7.25
CA ASP A 467 8.19 -15.17 -8.50
C ASP A 467 7.09 -15.83 -9.37
N PRO A 468 6.35 -15.07 -10.18
CA PRO A 468 5.43 -15.65 -11.16
C PRO A 468 6.22 -16.32 -12.30
N ASP A 469 5.91 -17.60 -12.56
CA ASP A 469 6.38 -18.27 -13.77
C ASP A 469 5.48 -17.91 -14.95
N PHE A 470 5.78 -16.77 -15.58
CA PHE A 470 5.05 -16.30 -16.74
C PHE A 470 5.08 -17.26 -17.94
N ASN A 471 6.06 -18.17 -18.04
CA ASN A 471 6.08 -19.15 -19.12
C ASN A 471 4.99 -20.19 -18.91
N ALA A 472 4.87 -20.73 -17.71
CA ALA A 472 3.80 -21.65 -17.36
C ALA A 472 2.42 -20.95 -17.37
N ILE A 473 2.32 -19.77 -16.75
CA ILE A 473 1.07 -19.03 -16.59
C ILE A 473 0.45 -18.65 -17.95
N CYS A 474 1.27 -18.24 -18.92
CA CYS A 474 0.80 -17.67 -20.18
C CYS A 474 0.94 -18.63 -21.38
N ALA A 475 1.28 -19.91 -21.18
CA ALA A 475 1.61 -20.85 -22.24
C ALA A 475 0.47 -21.06 -23.26
N SER A 476 -0.78 -21.06 -22.79
CA SER A 476 -1.97 -21.41 -23.59
C SER A 476 -2.85 -20.22 -23.96
N LEU A 477 -2.40 -18.99 -23.68
CA LEU A 477 -3.21 -17.79 -23.88
C LEU A 477 -2.97 -17.17 -25.26
N SER A 478 -4.06 -16.73 -25.89
CA SER A 478 -4.06 -16.04 -27.19
C SER A 478 -3.44 -14.64 -27.14
N ARG A 479 -3.26 -14.07 -25.94
CA ARG A 479 -2.69 -12.74 -25.68
C ARG A 479 -1.44 -12.82 -24.79
N PRO A 480 -0.37 -13.48 -25.26
CA PRO A 480 0.77 -13.83 -24.41
C PRO A 480 1.53 -12.62 -23.85
N LYS A 481 1.45 -11.43 -24.49
CA LYS A 481 2.06 -10.19 -24.00
C LYS A 481 1.25 -9.53 -22.88
N ARG A 482 -0.08 -9.43 -23.00
CA ARG A 482 -0.96 -8.87 -21.95
C ARG A 482 -1.07 -9.76 -20.71
N CYS A 483 -0.81 -11.06 -20.88
CA CYS A 483 -0.63 -11.97 -19.74
C CYS A 483 0.72 -11.77 -19.04
N ARG A 484 1.78 -11.42 -19.79
CA ARG A 484 3.12 -11.15 -19.28
C ARG A 484 3.24 -9.69 -18.82
N MET A 485 2.45 -9.36 -17.81
CA MET A 485 2.44 -8.06 -17.15
C MET A 485 2.47 -8.26 -15.64
N GLY A 486 3.11 -7.33 -14.92
CA GLY A 486 3.28 -7.44 -13.47
C GLY A 486 1.92 -7.52 -12.76
N PHE A 487 1.77 -8.49 -11.85
CA PHE A 487 0.54 -8.61 -11.06
C PHE A 487 0.50 -7.58 -9.94
N ALA A 488 -0.67 -7.01 -9.67
CA ALA A 488 -0.90 -6.11 -8.55
C ALA A 488 -0.78 -6.87 -7.22
N ASN A 489 -1.70 -7.80 -6.98
CA ASN A 489 -1.59 -8.81 -5.92
C ASN A 489 -1.20 -10.15 -6.54
N TYR A 490 -0.11 -10.75 -6.06
CA TYR A 490 0.26 -12.13 -6.36
C TYR A 490 0.34 -12.94 -5.07
N ILE A 491 -0.62 -13.85 -4.87
CA ILE A 491 -0.74 -14.64 -3.64
C ILE A 491 -0.46 -16.10 -3.97
N ASN A 492 0.57 -16.69 -3.38
CA ASN A 492 1.04 -18.00 -3.80
C ASN A 492 1.80 -18.77 -2.70
N GLY A 493 2.01 -20.07 -2.93
CA GLY A 493 2.72 -20.95 -2.01
C GLY A 493 1.90 -21.36 -0.78
N GLY A 494 0.61 -21.00 -0.71
CA GLY A 494 -0.25 -21.22 0.45
C GLY A 494 -0.08 -20.12 1.50
N GLY A 495 -0.18 -20.48 2.78
CA GLY A 495 -0.19 -19.54 3.89
C GLY A 495 -1.53 -19.49 4.61
N SER A 496 -1.73 -18.49 5.46
CA SER A 496 -2.95 -18.37 6.26
C SER A 496 -3.23 -16.95 6.74
N ASN A 497 -4.49 -16.65 7.06
CA ASN A 497 -4.89 -15.40 7.71
C ASN A 497 -4.43 -14.15 6.94
N ILE A 498 -4.82 -14.06 5.68
CA ILE A 498 -4.52 -12.91 4.82
C ILE A 498 -5.81 -12.13 4.58
N PHE A 499 -5.77 -10.84 4.88
CA PHE A 499 -6.92 -9.93 4.78
C PHE A 499 -6.51 -8.72 3.94
N THR A 500 -7.21 -8.48 2.84
CA THR A 500 -6.96 -7.31 1.99
C THR A 500 -8.21 -6.46 1.88
N TYR A 501 -8.02 -5.14 1.91
CA TYR A 501 -9.08 -4.15 1.84
C TYR A 501 -8.70 -3.07 0.84
N ALA A 502 -9.52 -2.90 -0.20
CA ALA A 502 -9.41 -1.83 -1.19
C ALA A 502 -8.11 -1.87 -2.02
N SER A 503 -7.86 -2.93 -2.78
CA SER A 503 -6.74 -2.95 -3.73
C SER A 503 -7.04 -2.07 -4.95
N ALA A 504 -6.50 -0.85 -4.97
CA ALA A 504 -6.58 0.13 -6.05
C ALA A 504 -5.49 -0.14 -7.10
N SER A 505 -5.79 -0.85 -8.19
CA SER A 505 -4.74 -1.38 -9.09
C SER A 505 -4.98 -1.08 -10.55
N TRP A 506 -4.05 -0.39 -11.20
CA TRP A 506 -4.31 0.28 -12.47
C TRP A 506 -3.37 -0.17 -13.60
N ALA A 507 -3.95 -0.50 -14.75
CA ALA A 507 -3.23 -0.61 -16.01
C ALA A 507 -3.62 0.59 -16.90
N PHE A 508 -2.63 1.41 -17.27
CA PHE A 508 -2.87 2.63 -18.06
C PHE A 508 -2.43 2.52 -19.51
N PHE A 509 -1.34 1.81 -19.77
CA PHE A 509 -0.65 1.82 -21.06
C PHE A 509 -0.29 0.41 -21.51
N SER A 510 0.07 0.32 -22.78
CA SER A 510 0.41 -0.93 -23.46
C SER A 510 1.73 -0.78 -24.23
N GLY A 511 2.73 -0.14 -23.62
CA GLY A 511 4.07 0.05 -24.16
C GLY A 511 4.68 1.43 -23.90
N PRO A 512 5.97 1.60 -24.25
CA PRO A 512 6.75 2.80 -23.96
C PRO A 512 6.14 4.06 -24.58
N ASN A 513 6.43 5.21 -23.99
CA ASN A 513 5.88 6.52 -24.39
C ASN A 513 4.35 6.59 -24.31
N TYR A 514 3.76 5.98 -23.27
CA TYR A 514 2.33 6.08 -22.97
C TYR A 514 1.43 5.56 -24.10
N GLN A 515 1.86 4.49 -24.77
CA GLN A 515 1.09 3.90 -25.88
C GLN A 515 -0.26 3.36 -25.40
N GLN A 516 -1.30 3.63 -26.20
CA GLN A 516 -2.67 3.26 -25.86
C GLN A 516 -2.89 1.74 -25.86
N CYS A 517 -3.75 1.28 -24.96
CA CYS A 517 -4.26 -0.08 -24.97
C CYS A 517 -5.23 -0.30 -26.14
N ALA A 518 -5.46 -1.56 -26.51
CA ALA A 518 -6.37 -1.89 -27.63
C ALA A 518 -7.85 -1.56 -27.37
N GLY A 519 -8.21 -1.13 -26.17
CA GLY A 519 -9.56 -0.75 -25.79
C GLY A 519 -9.78 -0.81 -24.28
N GLN A 520 -11.01 -0.55 -23.85
CA GLN A 520 -11.44 -0.76 -22.46
C GLN A 520 -11.24 -2.23 -22.06
N TYR A 521 -10.87 -2.47 -20.80
CA TYR A 521 -10.65 -3.82 -20.26
C TYR A 521 -9.59 -4.64 -21.01
N SER A 522 -8.72 -3.98 -21.77
CA SER A 522 -7.82 -4.62 -22.73
C SER A 522 -6.36 -4.22 -22.58
N CYS A 523 -5.98 -3.52 -21.49
CA CYS A 523 -4.57 -3.24 -21.19
C CYS A 523 -3.87 -4.50 -20.67
N GLN A 524 -4.46 -5.17 -19.68
CA GLN A 524 -3.87 -6.34 -19.00
C GLN A 524 -4.84 -7.52 -18.99
N GLU A 525 -4.31 -8.75 -19.06
CA GLU A 525 -5.15 -9.95 -19.06
C GLU A 525 -5.70 -10.25 -17.66
N VAL A 526 -4.83 -10.36 -16.66
CA VAL A 526 -5.15 -10.61 -15.25
C VAL A 526 -4.35 -9.64 -14.40
N ILE A 527 -5.01 -8.88 -13.51
CA ILE A 527 -4.31 -7.91 -12.64
C ILE A 527 -4.07 -8.43 -11.22
N HIS A 528 -5.04 -9.12 -10.63
CA HIS A 528 -4.87 -9.82 -9.34
C HIS A 528 -4.82 -11.33 -9.57
N ARG A 529 -3.92 -12.03 -8.88
CA ARG A 529 -3.77 -13.47 -9.05
C ARG A 529 -3.54 -14.18 -7.72
N VAL A 530 -4.43 -15.11 -7.43
CA VAL A 530 -4.27 -16.11 -6.37
C VAL A 530 -3.85 -17.40 -7.05
N GLU A 531 -2.58 -17.75 -6.94
CA GLU A 531 -2.05 -19.01 -7.47
C GLU A 531 -2.40 -20.18 -6.53
N THR A 532 -2.40 -19.93 -5.23
CA THR A 532 -2.78 -20.91 -4.21
C THR A 532 -3.55 -20.20 -3.12
N THR A 533 -4.78 -20.61 -2.87
CA THR A 533 -5.65 -19.98 -1.86
C THR A 533 -5.11 -20.25 -0.44
N PRO A 534 -4.74 -19.20 0.32
CA PRO A 534 -4.37 -19.33 1.73
C PRO A 534 -5.57 -19.77 2.58
N SER A 535 -5.34 -20.43 3.72
CA SER A 535 -6.42 -20.71 4.67
C SER A 535 -6.89 -19.42 5.36
N ASN A 536 -8.20 -19.25 5.56
CA ASN A 536 -8.77 -18.00 6.09
C ASN A 536 -8.31 -16.76 5.30
N PHE A 537 -8.38 -16.84 3.97
CA PHE A 537 -8.15 -15.72 3.08
C PHE A 537 -9.43 -14.91 2.91
N LYS A 538 -9.34 -13.58 3.05
CA LYS A 538 -10.45 -12.67 2.78
C LYS A 538 -9.95 -11.48 1.99
N ALA A 539 -10.48 -11.30 0.80
CA ALA A 539 -10.22 -10.13 -0.02
C ALA A 539 -11.50 -9.33 -0.20
N PHE A 540 -11.41 -8.04 0.13
CA PHE A 540 -12.50 -7.09 -0.06
C PHE A 540 -12.05 -5.92 -0.93
N GLY A 541 -12.80 -5.64 -1.98
CA GLY A 541 -12.50 -4.57 -2.94
C GLY A 541 -11.21 -4.81 -3.71
N LEU A 542 -11.11 -5.94 -4.43
CA LEU A 542 -10.07 -6.09 -5.46
C LEU A 542 -10.50 -5.28 -6.69
N CYS A 543 -10.00 -4.05 -6.79
CA CYS A 543 -10.34 -3.14 -7.86
C CYS A 543 -9.30 -3.20 -8.98
N SER A 544 -9.75 -2.93 -10.20
CA SER A 544 -8.89 -2.86 -11.38
C SER A 544 -9.26 -1.69 -12.27
N LYS A 545 -8.28 -1.23 -13.07
CA LYS A 545 -8.52 -0.44 -14.28
C LYS A 545 -7.97 -1.17 -15.48
N ASP A 546 -8.81 -1.32 -16.50
CA ASP A 546 -8.51 -1.85 -17.84
C ASP A 546 -7.86 -3.24 -17.88
N ALA A 547 -8.20 -4.09 -16.91
CA ALA A 547 -7.91 -5.51 -16.95
C ALA A 547 -9.14 -6.31 -17.41
N ARG A 548 -8.94 -7.34 -18.23
CA ARG A 548 -10.04 -8.27 -18.62
C ARG A 548 -10.53 -9.05 -17.40
N VAL A 549 -9.59 -9.66 -16.68
CA VAL A 549 -9.82 -10.45 -15.47
C VAL A 549 -9.39 -9.62 -14.27
N VAL A 550 -10.34 -9.33 -13.37
CA VAL A 550 -10.04 -8.62 -12.12
C VAL A 550 -9.17 -9.50 -11.25
N VAL A 551 -9.60 -10.74 -11.01
CA VAL A 551 -8.84 -11.72 -10.24
C VAL A 551 -8.95 -13.11 -10.85
N ARG A 552 -7.82 -13.82 -10.92
CA ARG A 552 -7.80 -15.26 -11.11
C ARG A 552 -7.70 -15.94 -9.74
N LEU A 553 -8.62 -16.84 -9.44
CA LEU A 553 -8.74 -17.55 -8.17
C LEU A 553 -7.80 -18.76 -8.11
N GLY A 554 -7.53 -19.25 -6.89
CA GLY A 554 -6.64 -20.41 -6.68
C GLY A 554 -7.18 -21.74 -7.20
N ASP A 555 -8.47 -21.82 -7.52
CA ASP A 555 -9.09 -22.96 -8.22
C ASP A 555 -9.01 -22.85 -9.76
N GLY A 556 -8.39 -21.77 -10.26
CA GLY A 556 -8.20 -21.50 -11.68
C GLY A 556 -9.31 -20.70 -12.35
N ARG A 557 -10.43 -20.41 -11.66
CA ARG A 557 -11.51 -19.59 -12.22
C ARG A 557 -11.06 -18.14 -12.42
N GLU A 558 -11.55 -17.53 -13.50
CA GLU A 558 -11.32 -16.13 -13.83
C GLU A 558 -12.57 -15.32 -13.52
N ILE A 559 -12.43 -14.30 -12.67
CA ILE A 559 -13.47 -13.32 -12.42
C ILE A 559 -13.27 -12.15 -13.38
N ASN A 560 -13.98 -12.19 -14.51
CA ASN A 560 -13.93 -11.15 -15.53
C ASN A 560 -14.56 -9.85 -15.00
N ALA A 561 -13.99 -8.70 -15.36
CA ALA A 561 -14.56 -7.39 -15.01
C ALA A 561 -15.96 -7.21 -15.59
N GLN A 562 -16.16 -7.63 -16.85
CA GLN A 562 -17.46 -7.59 -17.50
C GLN A 562 -18.10 -8.98 -17.64
N PRO A 563 -19.44 -9.07 -17.61
CA PRO A 563 -20.38 -7.96 -17.39
C PRO A 563 -20.61 -7.63 -15.91
N ASP A 564 -20.31 -8.55 -15.00
CA ASP A 564 -20.94 -8.55 -13.67
C ASP A 564 -20.08 -7.98 -12.53
N PHE A 565 -18.78 -7.77 -12.74
CA PHE A 565 -17.85 -7.24 -11.73
C PHE A 565 -17.34 -5.86 -12.14
N THR A 566 -18.20 -5.02 -12.73
CA THR A 566 -17.84 -3.65 -13.09
C THR A 566 -17.92 -2.73 -11.87
N GLY A 567 -17.14 -1.66 -11.87
CA GLY A 567 -17.13 -0.69 -10.78
C GLY A 567 -15.75 -0.13 -10.51
N SER A 568 -15.63 0.61 -9.41
CA SER A 568 -14.48 1.39 -8.98
C SER A 568 -14.06 2.47 -9.99
N TRP A 569 -13.44 2.10 -11.11
CA TRP A 569 -12.98 3.04 -12.13
C TRP A 569 -14.00 3.28 -13.24
N SER A 570 -14.33 4.54 -13.52
CA SER A 570 -15.31 4.88 -14.57
C SER A 570 -14.81 4.52 -15.96
N GLY A 571 -15.63 3.79 -16.73
CA GLY A 571 -15.36 3.49 -18.15
C GLY A 571 -14.30 2.42 -18.43
N GLY A 572 -13.91 1.63 -17.43
CA GLY A 572 -12.93 0.55 -17.62
C GLY A 572 -12.59 -0.22 -16.34
N GLY A 573 -13.36 -0.02 -15.26
CA GLY A 573 -13.06 -0.57 -13.96
C GLY A 573 -13.70 -1.91 -13.69
N GLY A 574 -12.95 -2.76 -13.00
CA GLY A 574 -13.45 -3.97 -12.38
C GLY A 574 -13.39 -3.86 -10.85
N ASP A 575 -14.34 -4.51 -10.17
CA ASP A 575 -14.49 -4.43 -8.72
C ASP A 575 -15.09 -5.73 -8.19
N VAL A 576 -14.26 -6.51 -7.49
CA VAL A 576 -14.70 -7.64 -6.67
C VAL A 576 -14.80 -7.15 -5.23
N ASP A 577 -16.03 -6.86 -4.80
CA ASP A 577 -16.34 -6.43 -3.42
C ASP A 577 -15.89 -7.47 -2.41
N ARG A 578 -16.14 -8.74 -2.70
CA ARG A 578 -15.94 -9.83 -1.74
C ARG A 578 -15.52 -11.13 -2.39
N TYR A 579 -14.39 -11.66 -1.92
CA TYR A 579 -13.95 -13.04 -2.11
C TYR A 579 -13.47 -13.61 -0.77
N THR A 580 -14.22 -14.56 -0.22
CA THR A 580 -13.95 -15.19 1.09
C THR A 580 -14.13 -16.72 0.97
N PRO A 581 -13.19 -17.43 0.30
CA PRO A 581 -13.28 -18.86 0.00
C PRO A 581 -13.14 -19.78 1.21
#